data_AF-A0A7C4WSR0-F1
#
_entry.id   AF-A0A7C4WSR0-F1
#
_cell.length_a   1.000
_cell.length_b   1.000
_cell.length_c   1.000
_cell.angle_alpha   90.00
_cell.angle_beta   90.00
_cell.angle_gamma   90.00
#
_symmetry.space_group_name_H-M   'P 1'
#
loop_
_entity.id
_entity.type
_entity.pdbx_description
1 polymer ?
#
loop_
_entity_poly.entity_id
_entity_poly.type
_entity_poly.pdbx_seq_one_letter_code
_entity_poly.pdbx_strand_id
1 'polypeptide(L)'
;MSGERVPIKTPVDKKDLELEKIKAERDAYLKKLDEAKLELERLKEERERLMVEVKRLEETNRQLSMRVESLQKEISDLKAKLEKPLEVGVKIAPKDLITGIQKSLEEADDRAKTVDRETTFIVSDLKMTLKTVLTAEKEEPRFILPVRIGEIKPEEMSTVEISIKPIPGKKAFPSK
;
A
#
# COMPACT_ATOMS: atom_id res chain seq x y z
N MET A 1 -71.70 78.75 8.28
CA MET A 1 -70.56 78.34 7.44
C MET A 1 -69.38 78.11 8.38
N SER A 2 -69.11 76.85 8.71
CA SER A 2 -68.07 76.48 9.66
C SER A 2 -66.77 76.28 8.89
N GLY A 3 -65.89 77.29 8.93
CA GLY A 3 -64.59 77.24 8.27
C GLY A 3 -63.62 76.34 9.04
N GLU A 4 -63.30 75.20 8.44
CA GLU A 4 -62.28 74.27 8.90
C GLU A 4 -60.89 74.93 8.75
N ARG A 5 -60.25 75.26 9.88
CA ARG A 5 -58.90 75.82 9.87
C ARG A 5 -57.89 74.70 9.63
N VAL A 6 -57.30 74.67 8.43
CA VAL A 6 -56.19 73.79 8.10
C VAL A 6 -54.97 74.19 8.95
N PRO A 7 -54.35 73.26 9.72
CA PRO A 7 -53.20 73.59 10.53
C PRO A 7 -51.98 73.88 9.63
N ILE A 8 -51.44 75.09 9.75
CA ILE A 8 -50.20 75.51 9.09
C ILE A 8 -49.04 74.89 9.87
N LYS A 9 -48.38 73.88 9.30
CA LYS A 9 -47.14 73.31 9.87
C LYS A 9 -46.07 74.40 9.95
N THR A 10 -45.58 74.70 11.14
CA THR A 10 -44.57 75.74 11.37
C THR A 10 -43.17 75.25 10.97
N PRO A 11 -42.21 76.15 10.70
CA PRO A 11 -40.82 75.77 10.40
C PRO A 11 -40.13 74.99 11.53
N VAL A 12 -40.62 75.08 12.76
CA VAL A 12 -40.12 74.34 13.94
C VAL A 12 -40.48 72.86 13.81
N ASP A 13 -41.74 72.53 13.48
CA ASP A 13 -42.23 71.15 13.31
C ASP A 13 -41.46 70.37 12.22
N LYS A 14 -40.98 71.05 11.19
CA LYS A 14 -40.17 70.43 10.13
C LYS A 14 -38.77 70.03 10.61
N LYS A 15 -38.13 70.89 11.42
CA LYS A 15 -36.79 70.64 11.96
C LYS A 15 -36.80 69.53 13.00
N ASP A 16 -37.85 69.44 13.81
CA ASP A 16 -38.00 68.36 14.79
C ASP A 16 -38.17 67.00 14.10
N LEU A 17 -38.93 66.94 13.01
CA LEU A 17 -39.08 65.73 12.19
C LEU A 17 -37.77 65.31 11.52
N GLU A 18 -36.97 66.27 11.04
CA GLU A 18 -35.64 65.99 10.49
C GLU A 18 -34.67 65.50 11.57
N LEU A 19 -34.70 66.09 12.77
CA LEU A 19 -33.88 65.67 13.89
C LEU A 19 -34.22 64.23 14.33
N GLU A 20 -35.49 63.85 14.34
CA GLU A 20 -35.93 62.50 14.67
C GLU A 20 -35.45 61.47 13.63
N LYS A 21 -35.51 61.81 12.33
CA LYS A 21 -34.94 60.98 11.25
C LYS A 21 -33.44 60.78 11.40
N ILE A 22 -32.69 61.86 11.66
CA ILE A 22 -31.24 61.78 11.85
C ILE A 22 -30.88 60.92 13.07
N LYS A 23 -31.64 61.01 14.17
CA LYS A 23 -31.46 60.14 15.34
C LYS A 23 -31.72 58.67 15.00
N ALA A 24 -32.80 58.38 14.29
CA ALA A 24 -33.11 57.01 13.86
C ALA A 24 -32.05 56.43 12.93
N GLU A 25 -31.53 57.22 11.98
CA GLU A 25 -30.43 56.82 11.11
C GLU A 25 -29.14 56.57 11.89
N ARG A 26 -28.77 57.47 12.81
CA ARG A 26 -27.63 57.27 13.71
C ARG A 26 -27.75 55.98 14.50
N ASP A 27 -28.92 55.70 15.08
CA ASP A 27 -29.14 54.50 15.88
C ASP A 27 -29.07 53.23 15.01
N ALA A 28 -29.56 53.28 13.77
CA ALA A 28 -29.40 52.20 12.80
C ALA A 28 -27.93 51.98 12.42
N TYR A 29 -27.15 53.04 12.24
CA TYR A 29 -25.71 52.95 11.96
C TYR A 29 -24.92 52.41 13.15
N LEU A 30 -25.26 52.79 14.38
CA LEU A 30 -24.65 52.25 15.60
C LEU A 30 -24.91 50.74 15.70
N LYS A 31 -26.14 50.29 15.44
CA LYS A 31 -26.46 48.86 15.44
C LYS A 31 -25.65 48.08 14.40
N LYS A 32 -25.54 48.60 13.18
CA LYS A 32 -24.70 47.99 12.12
C LYS A 32 -23.22 47.96 12.49
N LEU A 33 -22.73 49.01 13.17
CA LEU A 33 -21.36 49.06 13.64
C LEU A 33 -21.09 47.98 14.69
N ASP A 34 -22.01 47.75 15.61
CA ASP A 34 -21.88 46.71 16.63
C ASP A 34 -21.96 45.31 16.03
N GLU A 35 -22.86 45.07 15.08
CA GLU A 35 -22.95 43.81 14.31
C GLU A 35 -21.65 43.54 13.53
N ALA A 36 -21.09 44.55 12.87
CA ALA A 36 -19.83 44.43 12.13
C ALA A 36 -18.63 44.15 13.05
N LYS A 37 -18.60 44.72 14.26
CA LYS A 37 -17.56 44.43 15.25
C LYS A 37 -17.64 42.99 15.75
N LEU A 38 -18.84 42.48 16.01
CA LEU A 38 -19.03 41.09 16.42
C LEU A 38 -18.58 40.11 15.34
N GLU A 39 -18.93 40.38 14.07
CA GLU A 39 -18.48 39.56 12.95
C GLU A 39 -16.96 39.61 12.76
N LEU A 40 -16.35 40.79 12.94
CA LEU A 40 -14.91 40.95 12.86
C LEU A 40 -14.18 40.11 13.93
N GLU A 41 -14.67 40.08 15.16
CA GLU A 41 -14.09 39.24 16.21
C GLU A 41 -14.28 37.75 15.92
N ARG A 42 -15.45 37.34 15.43
CA ARG A 42 -15.68 35.95 15.01
C ARG A 42 -14.69 35.50 13.92
N LEU A 43 -14.46 36.33 12.90
CA LEU A 43 -13.53 36.04 11.83
C LEU A 43 -12.07 36.02 12.30
N LYS A 44 -11.70 36.84 13.29
CA LYS A 44 -10.37 36.76 13.91
C LYS A 44 -10.16 35.44 14.63
N GLU A 45 -11.14 35.01 15.43
CA GLU A 45 -11.08 33.72 16.13
C GLU A 45 -10.98 32.55 15.13
N GLU A 46 -11.77 32.58 14.05
CA GLU A 46 -11.73 31.56 13.00
C GLU A 46 -10.37 31.53 12.30
N ARG A 47 -9.82 32.70 11.98
CA ARG A 47 -8.47 32.83 11.38
C ARG A 47 -7.40 32.26 12.30
N GLU A 48 -7.47 32.51 13.60
CA GLU A 48 -6.52 31.97 14.58
C GLU A 48 -6.61 30.45 14.66
N ARG A 49 -7.82 29.89 14.71
CA ARG A 49 -8.03 28.43 14.69
C ARG A 49 -7.46 27.79 13.43
N LEU A 50 -7.73 28.36 12.27
CA LEU A 50 -7.19 27.86 11.00
C LEU A 50 -5.67 27.95 10.95
N MET A 51 -5.08 29.01 11.51
CA MET A 51 -3.62 29.15 11.58
C MET A 51 -2.96 28.05 12.44
N VAL A 52 -3.59 27.67 13.55
CA VAL A 52 -3.12 26.55 14.38
C VAL A 52 -3.21 25.24 13.61
N GLU A 53 -4.31 25.01 12.91
CA GLU A 53 -4.52 23.78 12.14
C GLU A 53 -3.54 23.65 10.97
N VAL A 54 -3.26 24.74 10.25
CA VAL A 54 -2.25 24.77 9.19
C VAL A 54 -0.88 24.35 9.73
N LYS A 55 -0.43 24.92 10.85
CA LYS A 55 0.85 24.55 11.47
C LYS A 55 0.90 23.07 11.87
N ARG A 56 -0.20 22.53 12.40
CA ARG A 56 -0.31 21.11 12.77
C ARG A 56 -0.19 20.20 11.54
N LEU A 57 -0.85 20.58 10.44
CA LEU A 57 -0.80 19.83 9.18
C LEU A 57 0.58 19.90 8.53
N GLU A 58 1.24 21.06 8.55
CA GLU A 58 2.62 21.22 8.07
C GLU A 58 3.60 20.30 8.81
N GLU A 59 3.51 20.24 10.14
CA GLU A 59 4.35 19.34 10.94
C GLU A 59 4.07 17.87 10.64
N THR A 60 2.79 17.50 10.52
CA THR A 60 2.39 16.12 10.15
C THR A 60 2.94 15.74 8.77
N ASN A 61 2.86 16.66 7.80
CA ASN A 61 3.35 16.42 6.45
C ASN A 61 4.89 16.27 6.42
N ARG A 62 5.60 17.04 7.25
CA ARG A 62 7.06 16.91 7.43
C ARG A 62 7.44 15.55 7.98
N GLN A 63 6.74 15.07 9.01
CA GLN A 63 6.98 13.75 9.60
C GLN A 63 6.72 12.61 8.60
N LEU A 64 5.63 12.71 7.82
CA LEU A 64 5.32 11.73 6.78
C LEU A 64 6.38 11.72 5.68
N SER A 65 6.86 12.89 5.24
CA SER A 65 7.91 13.00 4.24
C SER A 65 9.20 12.33 4.70
N MET A 66 9.63 12.57 5.95
CA MET A 66 10.79 11.89 6.55
C MET A 66 10.60 10.37 6.62
N ARG A 67 9.38 9.90 6.94
CA ARG A 67 9.09 8.47 6.98
C ARG A 67 9.18 7.83 5.60
N VAL A 68 8.67 8.50 4.57
CA VAL A 68 8.76 8.04 3.17
C VAL A 68 10.22 7.91 2.74
N GLU A 69 11.06 8.92 3.00
CA GLU A 69 12.49 8.87 2.69
C GLU A 69 13.19 7.70 3.41
N SER A 70 12.87 7.49 4.69
CA SER A 70 13.44 6.38 5.47
C SER A 70 13.09 5.01 4.88
N LEU A 71 11.84 4.82 4.47
CA LEU A 71 11.36 3.58 3.87
C LEU A 71 11.94 3.37 2.47
N GLN A 72 12.07 4.44 1.68
CA GLN A 72 12.73 4.37 0.38
C GLN A 72 14.19 3.91 0.50
N LYS A 73 14.91 4.44 1.51
CA LYS A 73 16.27 3.99 1.80
C LYS A 73 16.31 2.53 2.23
N GLU A 74 15.43 2.11 3.13
CA GLU A 74 15.33 0.71 3.56
C GLU A 74 15.03 -0.24 2.39
N ILE A 75 14.10 0.14 1.49
CA ILE A 75 13.81 -0.61 0.27
C ILE A 75 15.05 -0.70 -0.62
N SER A 76 15.79 0.39 -0.80
CA SER A 76 17.03 0.39 -1.59
C SER A 76 18.08 -0.53 -0.99
N ASP A 77 18.27 -0.48 0.33
CA ASP A 77 19.24 -1.33 1.04
C ASP A 77 18.85 -2.81 0.99
N LEU A 78 17.56 -3.12 1.13
CA LEU A 78 17.04 -4.49 1.00
C LEU A 78 17.17 -5.00 -0.43
N LYS A 79 16.86 -4.17 -1.44
CA LYS A 79 17.09 -4.51 -2.86
C LYS A 79 18.57 -4.78 -3.13
N ALA A 80 19.47 -3.95 -2.64
CA ALA A 80 20.91 -4.18 -2.79
C ALA A 80 21.38 -5.48 -2.10
N LYS A 81 20.78 -5.86 -0.97
CA LYS A 81 21.05 -7.16 -0.32
C LYS A 81 20.51 -8.35 -1.11
N LEU A 82 19.35 -8.21 -1.74
CA LEU A 82 18.73 -9.22 -2.61
C LEU A 82 19.45 -9.37 -3.96
N GLU A 83 19.94 -8.25 -4.52
CA GLU A 83 20.65 -8.22 -5.80
C GLU A 83 22.09 -8.70 -5.69
N LYS A 84 22.70 -8.74 -4.50
CA LYS A 84 23.96 -9.45 -4.30
C LYS A 84 23.72 -10.91 -4.67
N PRO A 85 24.19 -11.37 -5.84
CA PRO A 85 24.03 -12.76 -6.18
C PRO A 85 24.84 -13.51 -5.12
N LEU A 86 24.25 -14.51 -4.49
CA LEU A 86 25.06 -15.59 -3.97
C LEU A 86 25.77 -16.16 -5.19
N GLU A 87 27.02 -15.73 -5.41
CA GLU A 87 27.94 -16.28 -6.43
C GLU A 87 28.29 -17.75 -6.15
N VAL A 88 27.76 -18.27 -5.04
CA VAL A 88 28.00 -19.60 -4.53
C VAL A 88 26.81 -20.48 -4.89
N GLY A 89 27.02 -21.43 -5.80
CA GLY A 89 26.03 -22.44 -6.15
C GLY A 89 25.70 -22.49 -7.64
N VAL A 90 25.01 -23.56 -8.04
CA VAL A 90 24.51 -23.72 -9.41
C VAL A 90 23.12 -23.11 -9.49
N LYS A 91 22.93 -22.18 -10.45
CA LYS A 91 21.64 -21.59 -10.78
C LYS A 91 20.88 -22.53 -11.73
N ILE A 92 19.67 -22.92 -11.35
CA ILE A 92 18.80 -23.80 -12.14
C ILE A 92 17.40 -23.18 -12.25
N ALA A 93 16.80 -23.25 -13.44
CA ALA A 93 15.40 -22.89 -13.62
C ALA A 93 14.48 -23.93 -12.96
N PRO A 94 13.30 -23.56 -12.45
CA PRO A 94 12.32 -24.53 -11.97
C PRO A 94 11.96 -25.60 -13.00
N LYS A 95 11.82 -25.21 -14.28
CA LYS A 95 11.52 -26.13 -15.38
C LYS A 95 12.63 -27.17 -15.58
N ASP A 96 13.89 -26.74 -15.51
CA ASP A 96 15.04 -27.62 -15.73
C ASP A 96 15.20 -28.59 -14.55
N LEU A 97 14.95 -28.13 -13.32
CA LEU A 97 14.93 -29.00 -12.13
C LEU A 97 13.87 -30.09 -12.25
N ILE A 98 12.63 -29.71 -12.58
CA ILE A 98 11.52 -30.66 -12.74
C ILE A 98 11.83 -31.66 -13.85
N THR A 99 12.30 -31.19 -15.01
CA THR A 99 12.64 -32.04 -16.16
C THR A 99 13.78 -33.00 -15.80
N GLY A 100 14.80 -32.55 -15.06
CA GLY A 100 15.90 -33.39 -14.61
C GLY A 100 15.45 -34.50 -13.65
N ILE A 101 14.55 -34.18 -12.71
CA ILE A 101 13.98 -35.19 -11.80
C ILE A 101 13.13 -36.19 -12.59
N GLN A 102 12.28 -35.73 -13.51
CA GLN A 102 11.46 -36.59 -14.36
C GLN A 102 12.32 -37.58 -15.16
N LYS A 103 13.34 -37.08 -15.87
CA LYS A 103 14.25 -37.93 -16.64
C LYS A 103 14.99 -38.93 -15.77
N SER A 104 15.43 -38.53 -14.58
CA SER A 104 16.11 -39.45 -13.65
C SER A 104 15.18 -40.57 -13.16
N LEU A 105 13.89 -40.28 -12.97
CA LEU A 105 12.89 -41.29 -12.61
C LEU A 105 12.61 -42.24 -13.79
N GLU A 106 12.52 -41.72 -15.01
CA GLU A 106 12.37 -42.53 -16.23
C GLU A 106 13.57 -43.46 -16.44
N GLU A 107 14.80 -42.94 -16.32
CA GLU A 107 16.02 -43.76 -16.40
C GLU A 107 16.09 -44.83 -15.31
N ALA A 108 15.61 -44.52 -14.10
CA ALA A 108 15.54 -45.49 -13.01
C ALA A 108 14.50 -46.59 -13.28
N ASP A 109 13.35 -46.23 -13.84
CA ASP A 109 12.29 -47.17 -14.25
C ASP A 109 12.77 -48.09 -15.39
N ASP A 110 13.44 -47.53 -16.40
CA ASP A 110 14.01 -48.31 -17.50
C ASP A 110 15.09 -49.29 -17.00
N ARG A 111 15.98 -48.83 -16.11
CA ARG A 111 16.94 -49.73 -15.46
C ARG A 111 16.24 -50.81 -14.65
N ALA A 112 15.19 -50.48 -13.89
CA ALA A 112 14.45 -51.46 -13.11
C ALA A 112 13.80 -52.55 -13.99
N LYS A 113 13.28 -52.19 -15.17
CA LYS A 113 12.73 -53.17 -16.13
C LYS A 113 13.79 -54.10 -16.73
N THR A 114 15.03 -53.63 -16.89
CA THR A 114 16.12 -54.45 -17.45
C THR A 114 16.72 -55.44 -16.46
N VAL A 115 16.47 -55.27 -15.16
CA VAL A 115 16.96 -56.19 -14.14
C VAL A 115 15.87 -57.23 -13.87
N ASP A 116 16.13 -58.47 -14.28
CA ASP A 116 15.22 -59.60 -14.09
C ASP A 116 15.05 -59.88 -12.59
N ARG A 117 13.95 -59.39 -12.00
CA ARG A 117 13.58 -59.57 -10.60
C ARG A 117 12.10 -59.92 -10.52
N GLU A 118 11.75 -60.80 -9.59
CA GLU A 118 10.37 -61.25 -9.34
C GLU A 118 9.43 -60.12 -8.86
N THR A 119 9.96 -58.95 -8.49
CA THR A 119 9.19 -57.81 -7.96
C THR A 119 9.51 -56.52 -8.71
N THR A 120 8.50 -55.97 -9.39
CA THR A 120 8.52 -54.62 -9.96
C THR A 120 8.16 -53.60 -8.88
N PHE A 121 9.06 -52.67 -8.58
CA PHE A 121 8.78 -51.55 -7.67
C PHE A 121 8.25 -50.37 -8.49
N ILE A 122 7.05 -49.87 -8.14
CA ILE A 122 6.44 -48.69 -8.78
C ILE A 122 6.53 -47.51 -7.80
N VAL A 123 7.17 -46.42 -8.22
CA VAL A 123 7.14 -45.16 -7.47
C VAL A 123 5.74 -44.56 -7.60
N SER A 124 4.94 -44.67 -6.54
CA SER A 124 3.54 -44.21 -6.54
C SER A 124 3.38 -42.74 -6.19
N ASP A 125 4.26 -42.15 -5.39
CA ASP A 125 4.29 -40.72 -5.07
C ASP A 125 5.71 -40.36 -4.61
N LEU A 126 6.25 -39.23 -5.07
CA LEU A 126 7.54 -38.71 -4.62
C LEU A 126 7.34 -37.35 -3.96
N LYS A 127 7.60 -37.27 -2.65
CA LYS A 127 7.65 -36.01 -1.90
C LYS A 127 9.09 -35.77 -1.48
N MET A 128 9.65 -34.63 -1.86
CA MET A 128 10.98 -34.20 -1.45
C MET A 128 10.94 -32.78 -0.89
N THR A 129 11.79 -32.52 0.09
CA THR A 129 11.98 -31.19 0.67
C THR A 129 13.39 -30.74 0.36
N LEU A 130 13.51 -29.64 -0.37
CA LEU A 130 14.76 -29.09 -0.87
C LEU A 130 15.05 -27.76 -0.16
N LYS A 131 16.24 -27.62 0.42
CA LYS A 131 16.73 -26.32 0.90
C LYS A 131 17.52 -25.64 -0.23
N THR A 132 17.06 -24.47 -0.65
CA THR A 132 17.65 -23.72 -1.77
C THR A 132 17.41 -22.23 -1.59
N VAL A 133 18.26 -21.38 -2.16
CA VAL A 133 17.99 -19.94 -2.21
C VAL A 133 17.21 -19.62 -3.48
N LEU A 134 16.13 -18.85 -3.33
CA LEU A 134 15.35 -18.35 -4.46
C LEU A 134 15.87 -16.96 -4.85
N THR A 135 16.23 -16.79 -6.11
CA THR A 135 16.62 -15.50 -6.69
C THR A 135 15.78 -15.20 -7.92
N ALA A 136 15.71 -13.94 -8.33
CA ALA A 136 15.07 -13.52 -9.57
C ALA A 136 16.14 -13.02 -10.54
N GLU A 137 16.28 -13.69 -11.68
CA GLU A 137 17.20 -13.27 -12.74
C GLU A 137 16.39 -12.95 -13.99
N LYS A 138 16.41 -11.69 -14.43
CA LYS A 138 15.61 -11.19 -15.57
C LYS A 138 14.11 -11.48 -15.43
N GLU A 139 13.57 -11.22 -14.23
CA GLU A 139 12.16 -11.47 -13.86
C GLU A 139 11.73 -12.95 -13.78
N GLU A 140 12.64 -13.91 -14.02
CA GLU A 140 12.36 -15.33 -13.87
C GLU A 140 12.93 -15.87 -12.54
N PRO A 141 12.17 -16.70 -11.80
CA PRO A 141 12.69 -17.35 -10.60
C PRO A 141 13.79 -18.36 -10.95
N ARG A 142 14.87 -18.36 -10.17
CA ARG A 142 15.97 -19.32 -10.24
C ARG A 142 16.23 -19.91 -8.86
N PHE A 143 16.47 -21.21 -8.81
CA PHE A 143 16.98 -21.89 -7.63
C PHE A 143 18.50 -21.85 -7.63
N ILE A 144 19.09 -21.48 -6.50
CA ILE A 144 20.53 -21.61 -6.25
C ILE A 144 20.72 -22.84 -5.37
N LEU A 145 21.35 -23.88 -5.93
CA LEU A 145 21.67 -25.10 -5.21
C LEU A 145 23.11 -25.03 -4.69
N PRO A 146 23.34 -25.26 -3.38
CA PRO A 146 24.70 -25.34 -2.84
C PRO A 146 25.41 -26.57 -3.42
N VAL A 147 26.65 -26.38 -3.89
CA VAL A 147 27.47 -27.45 -4.45
C VAL A 147 28.29 -28.14 -3.37
N ARG A 148 28.61 -27.40 -2.29
CA ARG A 148 29.33 -27.91 -1.13
C ARG A 148 28.57 -27.63 0.16
N ILE A 149 28.74 -28.52 1.13
CA ILE A 149 28.18 -28.37 2.47
C ILE A 149 28.81 -27.13 3.13
N GLY A 150 27.98 -26.24 3.65
CA GLY A 150 28.41 -25.01 4.34
C GLY A 150 28.61 -23.78 3.44
N GLU A 151 28.36 -23.89 2.13
CA GLU A 151 28.41 -22.75 1.19
C GLU A 151 27.33 -21.70 1.47
N ILE A 152 26.16 -22.15 1.90
CA ILE A 152 25.03 -21.30 2.27
C ILE A 152 24.54 -21.78 3.64
N LYS A 153 24.37 -20.84 4.57
CA LYS A 153 23.84 -21.13 5.89
C LYS A 153 22.38 -21.61 5.77
N PRO A 154 21.97 -22.69 6.45
CA PRO A 154 20.60 -23.19 6.38
C PRO A 154 19.51 -22.18 6.71
N GLU A 155 19.82 -21.16 7.51
CA GLU A 155 18.92 -20.10 7.93
C GLU A 155 18.66 -19.06 6.82
N GLU A 156 19.55 -19.00 5.83
CA GLU A 156 19.47 -18.09 4.67
C GLU A 156 18.80 -18.78 3.46
N MET A 157 18.46 -20.07 3.59
CA MET A 157 17.82 -20.86 2.54
C MET A 157 16.30 -20.94 2.71
N SER A 158 15.60 -20.95 1.58
CA SER A 158 14.18 -21.29 1.52
C SER A 158 14.00 -22.81 1.50
N THR A 159 12.90 -23.27 2.10
CA THR A 159 12.48 -24.67 2.02
C THR A 159 11.45 -24.81 0.91
N VAL A 160 11.75 -25.61 -0.11
CA VAL A 160 10.88 -25.90 -1.25
C VAL A 160 10.40 -27.34 -1.12
N GLU A 161 9.09 -27.53 -1.05
CA GLU A 161 8.49 -28.86 -1.12
C GLU A 161 8.11 -29.19 -2.55
N ILE A 162 8.62 -30.31 -3.06
CA ILE A 162 8.33 -30.80 -4.40
C ILE A 162 7.56 -32.11 -4.24
N SER A 163 6.40 -32.19 -4.87
CA SER A 163 5.53 -33.36 -4.88
C SER A 163 5.28 -33.76 -6.33
N ILE A 164 5.76 -34.95 -6.70
CA ILE A 164 5.56 -35.53 -8.03
C ILE A 164 4.60 -36.69 -7.87
N LYS A 165 3.51 -36.63 -8.62
CA LYS A 165 2.48 -37.67 -8.69
C LYS A 165 2.54 -38.35 -10.06
N PRO A 166 2.30 -39.67 -10.13
CA PRO A 166 2.14 -40.36 -11.40
C PRO A 166 0.94 -39.79 -12.14
N ILE A 167 1.11 -39.53 -13.44
CA ILE A 167 -0.04 -39.32 -14.31
C ILE A 167 -0.56 -40.71 -14.68
N PRO A 168 -1.83 -41.06 -14.41
CA PRO A 168 -2.39 -42.34 -14.81
C PRO A 168 -2.34 -42.46 -16.34
N GLY A 169 -1.36 -43.19 -16.86
CA GLY A 169 -1.32 -43.59 -18.26
C GLY A 169 -2.41 -44.63 -18.55
N LYS A 170 -3.08 -44.51 -19.70
CA LYS A 170 -4.05 -45.52 -20.18
C LYS A 170 -3.41 -46.91 -20.16
N LYS A 171 -4.01 -47.81 -19.38
CA LYS A 171 -3.85 -49.28 -19.29
C LYS A 171 -2.63 -49.89 -20.02
N ALA A 172 -1.77 -50.56 -19.26
CA ALA A 172 -1.15 -51.81 -19.68
C ALA A 172 -0.89 -52.71 -18.45
N PHE A 173 -1.96 -53.12 -17.77
CA PHE A 173 -1.91 -54.34 -16.97
C PHE A 173 -2.23 -55.50 -17.94
N PRO A 174 -1.30 -56.39 -18.29
CA PRO A 174 -1.70 -57.67 -18.82
C PRO A 174 -2.48 -58.40 -17.72
N SER A 175 -3.71 -58.79 -18.07
CA SER A 175 -4.55 -59.60 -17.20
C SER A 175 -4.14 -61.06 -17.37
N LYS A 176 -3.70 -61.67 -16.26
CA LYS A 176 -3.40 -63.09 -16.07
C LYS A 176 -2.16 -63.65 -16.75
#